data_AF-K9UQ42-F1
#
_entry.id   AF-K9UQ42-F1
#
_cell.length_a   1.000
_cell.length_b   1.000
_cell.length_c   1.000
_cell.angle_alpha   90.00
_cell.angle_beta   90.00
_cell.angle_gamma   90.00
#
_symmetry.space_group_name_H-M   'P 1'
#
loop_
_entity.id
_entity.type
_entity.pdbx_description
1 polymer ?
#
loop_
_entity_poly.entity_id
_entity_poly.type
_entity_poly.pdbx_seq_one_letter_code
_entity_poly.pdbx_strand_id
1 'polypeptide(L)'
;MMPIATFCICIDEIAIFALAFLTTCLIAAIGLSIFNIHVFLSKNSPIEAEVLVVEGWLPDYALQSAAMEFKDGAYHKLITIGGTIPRGSYLSEYANFAELSAATLIALGVDPQHLTIVADLSQSPDRTASSAAILARWLATSELEVTAINLFSFGAHARRSWLLFKDILEPEIHIGIVSCEPLNYDPKSWWHSSEGVRTVISELLAYLYVRIFNF
;
A
#
# COMPACT_ATOMS: atom_id res chain seq x y z
N MET A 1 -13.91 -6.57 -66.05
CA MET A 1 -13.29 -7.66 -65.25
C MET A 1 -12.03 -7.09 -64.62
N MET A 2 -12.09 -6.72 -63.34
CA MET A 2 -10.85 -6.39 -62.60
C MET A 2 -10.06 -7.69 -62.40
N PRO A 3 -8.72 -7.70 -62.60
CA PRO A 3 -7.94 -8.90 -62.44
C PRO A 3 -7.94 -9.33 -60.97
N ILE A 4 -8.27 -10.60 -60.72
CA ILE A 4 -8.31 -11.27 -59.40
C ILE A 4 -7.02 -11.00 -58.59
N ALA A 5 -5.87 -10.86 -59.25
CA ALA A 5 -4.59 -10.51 -58.63
C ALA A 5 -4.61 -9.15 -57.90
N THR A 6 -5.28 -8.14 -58.44
CA THR A 6 -5.40 -6.80 -57.83
C THR A 6 -6.27 -6.83 -56.57
N PHE A 7 -7.24 -7.75 -56.53
CA PHE A 7 -8.15 -7.92 -55.40
C PHE A 7 -7.49 -8.64 -54.22
N CYS A 8 -6.66 -9.67 -54.49
CA CYS A 8 -5.84 -10.32 -53.45
C CYS A 8 -4.84 -9.35 -52.81
N ILE A 9 -4.11 -8.56 -53.62
CA ILE A 9 -3.13 -7.57 -53.11
C ILE A 9 -3.81 -6.55 -52.18
N CYS A 10 -5.03 -6.11 -52.50
CA CYS A 10 -5.79 -5.19 -51.67
C CYS A 10 -6.21 -5.80 -50.32
N ILE A 11 -6.57 -7.09 -50.28
CA ILE A 11 -6.90 -7.79 -49.03
C ILE A 11 -5.66 -7.99 -48.16
N ASP A 12 -4.52 -8.31 -48.77
CA ASP A 12 -3.25 -8.47 -48.05
C ASP A 12 -2.77 -7.14 -47.45
N GLU A 13 -2.89 -6.03 -48.18
CA GLU A 13 -2.60 -4.69 -47.66
C GLU A 13 -3.53 -4.30 -46.50
N ILE A 14 -4.85 -4.51 -46.65
CA ILE A 14 -5.83 -4.25 -45.58
C ILE A 14 -5.51 -5.09 -44.33
N ALA A 15 -5.14 -6.36 -44.50
CA ALA A 15 -4.77 -7.25 -43.40
C ALA A 15 -3.49 -6.78 -42.68
N ILE A 16 -2.49 -6.29 -43.41
CA ILE A 16 -1.27 -5.72 -42.85
C ILE A 16 -1.58 -4.45 -42.05
N PHE A 17 -2.40 -3.53 -42.58
CA PHE A 17 -2.80 -2.31 -41.86
C PHE A 17 -3.62 -2.63 -40.61
N ALA A 18 -4.55 -3.60 -40.68
CA ALA A 18 -5.32 -4.04 -39.53
C ALA A 18 -4.43 -4.67 -38.45
N LEU A 19 -3.46 -5.50 -38.83
CA LEU A 19 -2.51 -6.11 -37.89
C LEU A 19 -1.61 -5.06 -37.24
N ALA A 20 -1.08 -4.11 -38.01
CA ALA A 20 -0.27 -3.01 -37.50
C ALA A 20 -1.06 -2.10 -36.54
N PHE A 21 -2.34 -1.86 -36.84
CA PHE A 21 -3.23 -1.12 -35.96
C PHE A 21 -3.48 -1.88 -34.64
N LEU A 22 -3.80 -3.17 -34.72
CA LEU A 22 -4.03 -4.01 -33.54
C LEU A 22 -2.79 -4.11 -32.64
N THR A 23 -1.59 -4.28 -33.21
CA THR A 23 -0.34 -4.30 -32.44
C THR A 23 -0.04 -2.96 -31.81
N THR A 24 -0.27 -1.85 -32.51
CA THR A 24 -0.13 -0.50 -31.95
C THR A 24 -1.09 -0.25 -30.79
N CYS A 25 -2.37 -0.64 -30.95
CA CYS A 25 -3.36 -0.57 -29.87
C CYS A 25 -2.96 -1.42 -28.66
N LEU A 26 -2.42 -2.62 -28.90
CA LEU A 26 -1.93 -3.50 -27.83
C LEU A 26 -0.75 -2.88 -27.07
N ILE A 27 0.25 -2.34 -27.78
CA ILE A 27 1.40 -1.67 -27.17
C ILE A 27 0.96 -0.45 -26.36
N ALA A 28 0.06 0.36 -26.92
CA ALA A 28 -0.50 1.53 -26.22
C ALA A 28 -1.28 1.11 -24.97
N ALA A 29 -2.11 0.05 -25.05
CA ALA A 29 -2.85 -0.49 -23.92
C ALA A 29 -1.91 -1.03 -22.82
N ILE A 30 -0.83 -1.72 -23.20
CA ILE A 30 0.19 -2.20 -22.26
C ILE A 30 0.88 -1.01 -21.60
N GLY A 31 1.29 0.01 -22.37
CA GLY A 31 1.93 1.22 -21.83
C GLY A 31 1.04 1.96 -20.85
N LEU A 32 -0.23 2.16 -21.18
CA LEU A 32 -1.22 2.76 -20.28
C LEU A 32 -1.46 1.91 -19.02
N SER A 33 -1.52 0.59 -19.16
CA SER A 33 -1.71 -0.32 -18.03
C SER A 33 -0.54 -0.24 -17.06
N ILE A 34 0.70 -0.20 -17.56
CA ILE A 34 1.91 -0.11 -16.75
C ILE A 34 1.88 1.14 -15.86
N PHE A 35 1.51 2.30 -16.40
CA PHE A 35 1.41 3.53 -15.59
C PHE A 35 0.26 3.46 -14.57
N ASN A 36 -0.92 3.00 -15.00
CA ASN A 36 -2.10 2.96 -14.15
C ASN A 36 -2.00 1.94 -13.00
N ILE A 37 -1.19 0.88 -13.14
CA ILE A 37 -1.03 -0.13 -12.07
C ILE A 37 -0.42 0.48 -10.81
N HIS A 38 0.64 1.29 -10.93
CA HIS A 38 1.26 1.87 -9.73
C HIS A 38 0.30 2.81 -9.01
N VAL A 39 -0.28 3.78 -9.75
CA VAL A 39 -1.28 4.72 -9.21
C VAL A 39 -2.48 3.99 -8.59
N PHE A 40 -2.90 2.89 -9.20
CA PHE A 40 -3.91 2.03 -8.61
C PHE A 40 -3.41 1.45 -7.27
N LEU A 41 -2.27 0.78 -7.23
CA LEU A 41 -1.79 0.14 -6.00
C LEU A 41 -1.44 1.14 -4.88
N SER A 42 -0.95 2.34 -5.22
CA SER A 42 -0.65 3.42 -4.29
C SER A 42 -1.90 4.22 -3.90
N LYS A 43 -2.92 3.52 -3.39
CA LYS A 43 -4.18 4.16 -2.97
C LYS A 43 -3.90 5.20 -1.88
N ASN A 44 -4.20 6.46 -2.18
CA ASN A 44 -4.18 7.57 -1.24
C ASN A 44 -5.58 8.19 -1.17
N SER A 45 -6.24 8.06 -0.03
CA SER A 45 -7.64 8.46 0.17
C SER A 45 -7.90 8.65 1.66
N PRO A 46 -7.27 9.65 2.30
CA PRO A 46 -7.54 9.95 3.70
C PRO A 46 -8.99 10.36 3.90
N ILE A 47 -9.50 10.13 5.11
CA ILE A 47 -10.80 10.59 5.58
C ILE A 47 -10.62 11.50 6.80
N GLU A 48 -11.68 12.18 7.22
CA GLU A 48 -11.68 12.85 8.53
C GLU A 48 -11.61 11.78 9.63
N ALA A 49 -10.53 11.80 10.40
CA ALA A 49 -10.25 10.83 11.46
C ALA A 49 -9.37 11.46 12.55
N GLU A 50 -9.59 11.09 13.80
CA GLU A 50 -8.79 11.57 14.94
C GLU A 50 -7.61 10.65 15.27
N VAL A 51 -7.52 9.48 14.62
CA VAL A 51 -6.48 8.48 14.87
C VAL A 51 -5.71 8.20 13.59
N LEU A 52 -4.38 8.33 13.67
CA LEU A 52 -3.45 7.90 12.64
C LEU A 52 -2.81 6.57 13.06
N VAL A 53 -3.00 5.52 12.26
CA VAL A 53 -2.35 4.22 12.48
C VAL A 53 -1.17 4.10 11.53
N VAL A 54 0.03 3.86 12.04
CA VAL A 54 1.28 3.78 11.26
C VAL A 54 1.78 2.34 11.22
N GLU A 55 1.96 1.80 10.02
CA GLU A 55 2.63 0.51 9.86
C GLU A 55 4.09 0.58 10.33
N GLY A 56 4.51 -0.37 11.17
CA GLY A 56 5.77 -0.27 11.89
C GLY A 56 7.00 -0.72 11.09
N TRP A 57 6.81 -1.32 9.92
CA TRP A 57 7.90 -1.80 9.08
C TRP A 57 8.46 -0.72 8.14
N LEU A 58 7.88 0.49 8.19
CA LEU A 58 8.21 1.59 7.29
C LEU A 58 9.67 2.07 7.45
N PRO A 59 10.32 2.50 6.35
CA PRO A 59 11.65 3.10 6.43
C PRO A 59 11.61 4.47 7.12
N ASP A 60 12.75 4.92 7.66
CA ASP A 60 12.85 6.15 8.46
C ASP A 60 12.30 7.41 7.77
N TYR A 61 12.51 7.57 6.46
CA TYR A 61 11.97 8.71 5.73
C TYR A 61 10.43 8.67 5.62
N ALA A 62 9.84 7.47 5.59
CA ALA A 62 8.39 7.32 5.60
C ALA A 62 7.84 7.55 7.01
N LEU A 63 8.57 7.19 8.06
CA LEU A 63 8.23 7.56 9.45
C LEU A 63 8.35 9.08 9.67
N GLN A 64 9.31 9.75 9.03
CA GLN A 64 9.36 11.21 8.99
C GLN A 64 8.11 11.80 8.33
N SER A 65 7.68 11.26 7.19
CA SER A 65 6.42 11.64 6.55
C SER A 65 5.20 11.37 7.43
N ALA A 66 5.17 10.25 8.16
CA ALA A 66 4.09 9.93 9.10
C ALA A 66 4.06 10.92 10.28
N ALA A 67 5.23 11.33 10.79
CA ALA A 67 5.31 12.35 11.84
C ALA A 67 4.83 13.72 11.35
N MET A 68 5.09 14.08 10.08
CA MET A 68 4.56 15.31 9.48
C MET A 68 3.05 15.23 9.28
N GLU A 69 2.54 14.13 8.69
CA GLU A 69 1.10 13.87 8.55
C GLU A 69 0.37 13.99 9.90
N PHE A 70 0.94 13.41 10.97
CA PHE A 70 0.37 13.50 12.31
C PHE A 70 0.30 14.93 12.85
N LYS A 71 1.35 15.74 12.63
CA LYS A 71 1.45 17.12 13.12
C LYS A 71 0.57 18.09 12.34
N ASP A 72 0.46 17.88 11.03
CA ASP A 72 -0.28 18.77 10.13
C ASP A 72 -1.77 18.40 10.06
N GLY A 73 -2.12 17.15 10.34
CA GLY A 73 -3.48 16.64 10.36
C GLY A 73 -4.24 16.91 11.67
N ALA A 74 -5.54 16.64 11.68
CA ALA A 74 -6.41 16.79 12.85
C ALA A 74 -6.39 15.55 13.79
N TYR A 75 -5.23 14.90 13.90
CA TYR A 75 -5.10 13.67 14.67
C TYR A 75 -4.82 13.97 16.15
N HIS A 76 -5.51 13.26 17.04
CA HIS A 76 -5.31 13.33 18.49
C HIS A 76 -4.49 12.14 19.01
N LYS A 77 -4.47 11.03 18.27
CA LYS A 77 -3.76 9.80 18.65
C LYS A 77 -3.00 9.21 17.46
N LEU A 78 -1.74 8.85 17.66
CA LEU A 78 -0.93 8.06 16.75
C LEU A 78 -0.80 6.65 17.33
N ILE A 79 -1.07 5.63 16.52
CA ILE A 79 -0.89 4.23 16.91
C ILE A 79 0.14 3.60 15.97
N THR A 80 1.22 3.07 16.51
CA THR A 80 2.15 2.23 15.73
C THR A 80 1.76 0.77 15.84
N ILE A 81 1.66 0.08 14.71
CA ILE A 81 1.34 -1.35 14.64
C ILE A 81 2.49 -2.13 14.01
N GLY A 82 2.76 -3.36 14.44
CA GLY A 82 3.82 -4.15 13.83
C GLY A 82 4.22 -5.38 14.60
N GLY A 83 4.73 -6.37 13.88
CA GLY A 83 5.19 -7.63 14.44
C GLY A 83 6.69 -7.69 14.68
N THR A 84 7.20 -8.90 14.95
CA THR A 84 8.61 -9.14 15.24
C THR A 84 9.54 -8.68 14.12
N ILE A 85 10.73 -8.20 14.49
CA ILE A 85 11.75 -7.78 13.52
C ILE A 85 12.39 -9.04 12.90
N PRO A 86 12.26 -9.29 11.58
CA PRO A 86 12.67 -10.54 10.96
C PRO A 86 14.19 -10.70 10.87
N ARG A 87 14.93 -9.59 10.88
CA ARG A 87 16.39 -9.58 10.81
C ARG A 87 16.95 -8.47 11.69
N GLY A 88 17.96 -8.79 12.50
CA GLY A 88 18.59 -7.85 13.42
C GLY A 88 18.02 -7.87 14.84
N SER A 89 17.03 -8.72 15.12
CA SER A 89 16.39 -8.84 16.45
C SER A 89 17.37 -9.15 17.59
N TYR A 90 18.46 -9.90 17.35
CA TYR A 90 19.50 -10.15 18.37
C TYR A 90 20.34 -8.92 18.75
N LEU A 91 20.32 -7.86 17.93
CA LEU A 91 21.09 -6.63 18.13
C LEU A 91 20.19 -5.40 18.35
N SER A 92 18.89 -5.55 18.08
CA SER A 92 17.91 -4.48 18.22
C SER A 92 17.60 -4.24 19.69
N GLU A 93 17.52 -2.97 20.08
CA GLU A 93 17.01 -2.56 21.40
C GLU A 93 15.49 -2.75 21.51
N TYR A 94 14.80 -2.87 20.38
CA TYR A 94 13.34 -3.03 20.28
C TYR A 94 12.96 -4.45 19.85
N ALA A 95 11.90 -5.00 20.44
CA ALA A 95 11.49 -6.38 20.20
C ALA A 95 10.69 -6.55 18.88
N ASN A 96 10.00 -5.49 18.45
CA ASN A 96 9.10 -5.52 17.30
C ASN A 96 9.10 -4.18 16.56
N PHE A 97 8.54 -4.20 15.36
CA PHE A 97 8.43 -3.04 14.48
C PHE A 97 7.52 -1.93 15.02
N ALA A 98 6.52 -2.26 15.85
CA ALA A 98 5.66 -1.24 16.48
C ALA A 98 6.49 -0.38 17.45
N GLU A 99 7.25 -1.02 18.34
CA GLU A 99 8.14 -0.35 19.30
C GLU A 99 9.25 0.43 18.60
N LEU A 100 9.90 -0.17 17.59
CA LEU A 100 10.95 0.50 16.83
C LEU A 100 10.42 1.77 16.16
N SER A 101 9.29 1.67 15.45
CA SER A 101 8.68 2.83 14.80
C SER A 101 8.21 3.89 15.78
N ALA A 102 7.66 3.49 16.92
CA ALA A 102 7.26 4.42 17.97
C ALA A 102 8.45 5.22 18.51
N ALA A 103 9.56 4.54 18.79
CA ALA A 103 10.77 5.22 19.24
C ALA A 103 11.32 6.18 18.18
N THR A 104 11.33 5.77 16.91
CA THR A 104 11.72 6.65 15.80
C THR A 104 10.80 7.87 15.71
N LEU A 105 9.48 7.71 15.81
CA LEU A 105 8.52 8.81 15.78
C LEU A 105 8.69 9.78 16.96
N ILE A 106 8.98 9.26 18.16
CA ILE A 106 9.31 10.10 19.33
C ILE A 106 10.59 10.89 19.08
N ALA A 107 11.63 10.26 18.52
CA ALA A 107 12.87 10.95 18.15
C ALA A 107 12.65 12.02 17.07
N LEU A 108 11.64 11.85 16.21
CA LEU A 108 11.18 12.83 15.21
C LEU A 108 10.23 13.90 15.80
N GLY A 109 10.03 13.89 17.12
CA GLY A 109 9.29 14.91 17.86
C GLY A 109 7.78 14.69 17.92
N VAL A 110 7.30 13.45 17.79
CA VAL A 110 5.93 13.09 18.21
C VAL A 110 5.90 13.01 19.73
N ASP A 111 4.95 13.70 20.37
CA ASP A 111 4.79 13.65 21.82
C ASP A 111 4.35 12.23 22.26
N PRO A 112 5.10 11.56 23.15
CA PRO A 112 4.75 10.22 23.65
C PRO A 112 3.34 10.12 24.25
N GLN A 113 2.74 11.20 24.77
CA GLN A 113 1.39 11.18 25.33
C GLN A 113 0.31 10.91 24.27
N HIS A 114 0.61 11.27 23.03
CA HIS A 114 -0.25 11.04 21.88
C HIS A 114 0.08 9.75 21.13
N LEU A 115 1.03 8.96 21.60
CA LEU A 115 1.49 7.75 20.91
C LEU A 115 1.10 6.48 21.68
N THR A 116 0.54 5.51 20.98
CA THR A 116 0.26 4.17 21.49
C THR A 116 0.98 3.12 20.64
N ILE A 117 1.55 2.11 21.31
CA ILE A 117 2.18 0.96 20.66
C ILE A 117 1.21 -0.24 20.70
N VAL A 118 0.93 -0.83 19.55
CA VAL A 118 0.13 -2.06 19.41
C VAL A 118 0.96 -3.11 18.67
N ALA A 119 1.61 -4.00 19.42
CA ALA A 119 2.49 -5.02 18.88
C ALA A 119 1.76 -6.32 18.52
N ASP A 120 2.08 -6.90 17.37
CA ASP A 120 1.59 -8.22 16.95
C ASP A 120 2.66 -9.31 17.15
N LEU A 121 2.49 -10.14 18.18
CA LEU A 121 3.44 -11.22 18.50
C LEU A 121 3.04 -12.58 17.92
N SER A 122 1.97 -12.65 17.12
CA SER A 122 1.41 -13.92 16.62
C SER A 122 2.31 -14.66 15.62
N GLN A 123 3.37 -14.02 15.10
CA GLN A 123 4.24 -14.54 14.03
C GLN A 123 3.43 -15.05 12.81
N SER A 124 2.25 -14.47 12.55
CA SER A 124 1.38 -14.87 11.45
C SER A 124 2.08 -14.69 10.09
N PRO A 125 1.91 -15.64 9.14
CA PRO A 125 2.36 -15.45 7.76
C PRO A 125 1.66 -14.24 7.10
N ASP A 126 0.39 -14.00 7.43
CA ASP A 126 -0.42 -12.88 6.93
C ASP A 126 -0.27 -11.65 7.84
N ARG A 127 0.94 -11.09 7.84
CA ARG A 127 1.33 -9.99 8.75
C ARG A 127 0.39 -8.79 8.71
N THR A 128 -0.10 -8.39 7.53
CA THR A 128 -1.00 -7.24 7.39
C THR A 128 -2.37 -7.51 8.01
N ALA A 129 -2.98 -8.67 7.71
CA ALA A 129 -4.28 -9.05 8.27
C ALA A 129 -4.19 -9.25 9.80
N SER A 130 -3.11 -9.86 10.28
CA SER A 130 -2.86 -10.02 11.70
C SER A 130 -2.66 -8.68 12.42
N SER A 131 -1.99 -7.71 11.77
CA SER A 131 -1.85 -6.34 12.28
C SER A 131 -3.21 -5.62 12.39
N ALA A 132 -4.10 -5.80 11.41
CA ALA A 132 -5.46 -5.30 11.48
C ALA A 132 -6.27 -5.96 12.62
N ALA A 133 -6.16 -7.28 12.77
CA ALA A 133 -6.87 -8.03 13.81
C ALA A 133 -6.37 -7.71 15.23
N ILE A 134 -5.07 -7.45 15.44
CA ILE A 134 -4.59 -7.00 16.75
C ILE A 134 -5.04 -5.57 17.04
N LEU A 135 -5.08 -4.69 16.03
CA LEU A 135 -5.59 -3.33 16.20
C LEU A 135 -7.08 -3.36 16.58
N ALA A 136 -7.90 -4.16 15.88
CA ALA A 136 -9.32 -4.31 16.19
C ALA A 136 -9.54 -4.79 17.63
N ARG A 137 -8.79 -5.80 18.08
CA ARG A 137 -8.84 -6.29 19.46
C ARG A 137 -8.43 -5.21 20.47
N TRP A 138 -7.37 -4.47 20.18
CA TRP A 138 -6.89 -3.40 21.06
C TRP A 138 -7.91 -2.26 21.17
N LEU A 139 -8.49 -1.83 20.04
CA LEU A 139 -9.52 -0.78 20.00
C LEU A 139 -10.75 -1.19 20.82
N ALA A 140 -11.21 -2.43 20.67
CA ALA A 140 -12.35 -2.97 21.41
C ALA A 140 -12.16 -3.02 22.94
N THR A 141 -10.91 -3.05 23.43
CA THR A 141 -10.62 -3.01 24.88
C THR A 141 -10.06 -1.67 25.34
N SER A 142 -9.90 -0.71 24.44
CA SER A 142 -9.44 0.64 24.77
C SER A 142 -10.59 1.50 25.27
N GLU A 143 -10.28 2.56 26.00
CA GLU A 143 -11.27 3.58 26.38
C GLU A 143 -11.51 4.61 25.26
N LEU A 144 -10.91 4.42 24.08
CA LEU A 144 -11.06 5.34 22.95
C LEU A 144 -12.35 5.04 22.18
N GLU A 145 -13.18 6.07 22.02
CA GLU A 145 -14.33 6.03 21.11
C GLU A 145 -13.86 6.40 19.70
N VAL A 146 -13.39 5.39 18.94
CA VAL A 146 -12.86 5.58 17.58
C VAL A 146 -13.91 5.14 16.56
N THR A 147 -14.35 6.06 15.71
CA THR A 147 -15.29 5.78 14.59
C THR A 147 -14.63 5.83 13.22
N ALA A 148 -13.44 6.42 13.12
CA ALA A 148 -12.67 6.54 11.89
C ALA A 148 -11.16 6.57 12.18
N ILE A 149 -10.38 5.93 11.31
CA ILE A 149 -8.92 5.97 11.33
C ILE A 149 -8.37 6.24 9.94
N ASN A 150 -7.20 6.89 9.86
CA ASN A 150 -6.36 6.84 8.67
C ASN A 150 -5.21 5.86 8.90
N LEU A 151 -5.03 4.91 7.99
CA LEU A 151 -3.86 4.04 7.96
C LEU A 151 -2.75 4.69 7.13
N PHE A 152 -1.59 4.89 7.72
CA PHE A 152 -0.37 5.35 7.05
C PHE A 152 0.43 4.15 6.55
N SER A 153 0.53 4.03 5.23
CA SER A 153 1.18 2.94 4.51
C SER A 153 2.07 3.48 3.39
N PHE A 154 2.52 2.62 2.48
CA PHE A 154 3.68 2.89 1.64
C PHE A 154 3.50 2.46 0.18
N GLY A 155 3.48 3.44 -0.72
CA GLY A 155 3.41 3.22 -2.17
C GLY A 155 2.42 2.13 -2.57
N ALA A 156 2.85 1.23 -3.46
CA ALA A 156 2.02 0.13 -3.99
C ALA A 156 1.44 -0.83 -2.91
N HIS A 157 1.99 -0.85 -1.69
CA HIS A 157 1.46 -1.68 -0.60
C HIS A 157 0.12 -1.15 -0.06
N ALA A 158 -0.12 0.16 -0.17
CA ALA A 158 -1.20 0.85 0.50
C ALA A 158 -2.60 0.30 0.15
N ARG A 159 -2.85 -0.08 -1.12
CA ARG A 159 -4.17 -0.59 -1.52
C ARG A 159 -4.50 -1.93 -0.87
N ARG A 160 -3.54 -2.84 -0.75
CA ARG A 160 -3.77 -4.14 -0.11
C ARG A 160 -3.97 -4.00 1.39
N SER A 161 -3.17 -3.16 2.06
CA SER A 161 -3.34 -2.90 3.48
C SER A 161 -4.69 -2.22 3.76
N TRP A 162 -5.05 -1.20 2.99
CA TRP A 162 -6.37 -0.57 3.11
C TRP A 162 -7.52 -1.58 2.98
N LEU A 163 -7.45 -2.50 2.01
CA LEU A 163 -8.48 -3.53 1.83
C LEU A 163 -8.61 -4.43 3.06
N LEU A 164 -7.50 -4.98 3.56
CA LEU A 164 -7.52 -5.89 4.71
C LEU A 164 -7.99 -5.20 6.00
N PHE A 165 -7.54 -3.96 6.24
CA PHE A 165 -8.01 -3.20 7.39
C PHE A 165 -9.50 -2.88 7.27
N LYS A 166 -9.95 -2.52 6.07
CA LYS A 166 -11.37 -2.29 5.81
C LYS A 166 -12.21 -3.54 6.08
N ASP A 167 -11.80 -4.69 5.56
CA ASP A 167 -12.53 -5.95 5.71
C ASP A 167 -12.64 -6.41 7.17
N ILE A 168 -11.67 -6.03 8.02
CA ILE A 168 -11.61 -6.44 9.44
C ILE A 168 -12.27 -5.43 10.39
N LEU A 169 -12.21 -4.12 10.09
CA LEU A 169 -12.65 -3.06 11.00
C LEU A 169 -13.97 -2.36 10.61
N GLU A 170 -14.41 -2.45 9.35
CA GLU A 170 -15.72 -1.94 8.95
C GLU A 170 -16.84 -2.97 9.17
N PRO A 171 -18.08 -2.53 9.46
CA PRO A 171 -18.58 -1.15 9.44
C PRO A 171 -18.36 -0.33 10.72
N GLU A 172 -17.80 -0.91 11.78
CA GLU A 172 -17.68 -0.27 13.09
C GLU A 172 -16.72 0.93 13.08
N ILE A 173 -15.64 0.84 12.30
CA ILE A 173 -14.61 1.89 12.19
C ILE A 173 -14.30 2.14 10.73
N HIS A 174 -14.55 3.36 10.25
CA HIS A 174 -14.26 3.76 8.88
C HIS A 174 -12.76 3.88 8.61
N ILE A 175 -12.31 3.35 7.47
CA ILE A 175 -10.88 3.25 7.16
C ILE A 175 -10.50 4.15 5.97
N GLY A 176 -9.76 5.22 6.26
CA GLY A 176 -8.99 5.98 5.27
C GLY A 176 -7.56 5.46 5.14
N ILE A 177 -6.85 5.95 4.12
CA ILE A 177 -5.47 5.54 3.84
C ILE A 177 -4.63 6.73 3.37
N VAL A 178 -3.46 6.88 3.97
CA VAL A 178 -2.39 7.78 3.53
C VAL A 178 -1.26 6.92 2.98
N SER A 179 -0.86 7.18 1.73
CA SER A 179 0.23 6.45 1.08
C SER A 179 1.44 7.35 0.92
N CYS A 180 2.53 7.02 1.62
CA CYS A 180 3.82 7.67 1.41
C CYS A 180 4.43 7.22 0.08
N GLU A 181 4.92 8.17 -0.72
CA GLU A 181 5.63 7.84 -1.94
C GLU A 181 6.98 7.17 -1.64
N PRO A 182 7.36 6.13 -2.41
CA PRO A 182 8.65 5.47 -2.27
C PRO A 182 9.80 6.33 -2.80
N LEU A 183 10.93 6.34 -2.10
CA LEU A 183 12.18 6.97 -2.57
C LEU A 183 13.18 5.98 -3.19
N ASN A 184 12.94 4.68 -3.07
CA ASN A 184 13.82 3.62 -3.59
C ASN A 184 13.60 3.30 -5.07
N TYR A 185 12.56 3.84 -5.69
CA TYR A 185 12.32 3.83 -7.14
C TYR A 185 11.40 5.00 -7.52
N ASP A 186 11.40 5.40 -8.80
CA ASP A 186 10.46 6.42 -9.31
C ASP A 186 9.07 5.81 -9.59
N PRO A 187 7.99 6.22 -8.89
CA PRO A 187 6.62 5.77 -9.15
C PRO A 187 6.17 5.90 -10.60
N LYS A 188 6.61 6.95 -11.31
CA LYS A 188 6.17 7.24 -12.69
C LYS A 188 6.88 6.40 -13.73
N SER A 189 8.00 5.80 -13.37
CA SER A 189 8.82 4.95 -14.24
C SER A 189 9.30 3.68 -13.51
N TRP A 190 8.44 3.12 -12.66
CA TRP A 190 8.78 2.02 -11.74
C TRP A 190 9.39 0.80 -12.44
N TRP A 191 9.02 0.57 -13.70
CA TRP A 191 9.53 -0.53 -14.54
C TRP A 191 11.00 -0.37 -14.98
N HIS A 192 11.62 0.80 -14.78
CA HIS A 192 13.04 1.03 -15.06
C HIS A 192 13.97 0.58 -13.92
N SER A 193 13.43 0.08 -12.80
CA SER A 193 14.21 -0.36 -11.64
C SER A 193 13.81 -1.76 -11.18
N SER A 194 14.78 -2.55 -10.68
CA SER A 194 14.47 -3.87 -10.13
C SER A 194 13.55 -3.80 -8.91
N GLU A 195 13.72 -2.77 -8.07
CA GLU A 195 12.89 -2.57 -6.88
C GLU A 195 11.46 -2.22 -7.26
N GLY A 196 11.25 -1.25 -8.16
CA GLY A 196 9.91 -0.90 -8.64
C GLY A 196 9.19 -2.07 -9.30
N VAL A 197 9.87 -2.83 -10.18
CA VAL A 197 9.30 -4.04 -10.81
C VAL A 197 8.88 -5.07 -9.76
N ARG A 198 9.77 -5.40 -8.81
CA ARG A 198 9.48 -6.39 -7.77
C ARG A 198 8.29 -5.96 -6.91
N THR A 199 8.32 -4.74 -6.39
CA THR A 199 7.28 -4.20 -5.50
C THR A 199 5.92 -4.14 -6.19
N VAL A 200 5.85 -3.56 -7.39
CA VAL A 200 4.56 -3.37 -8.08
C VAL A 200 3.94 -4.70 -8.48
N ILE A 201 4.72 -5.62 -9.05
CA ILE A 201 4.21 -6.93 -9.45
C ILE A 201 3.81 -7.75 -8.23
N SER A 202 4.63 -7.78 -7.17
CA SER A 202 4.30 -8.55 -5.96
C SER A 202 3.04 -8.03 -5.28
N GLU A 203 2.87 -6.71 -5.20
CA GLU A 203 1.68 -6.11 -4.58
C GLU A 203 0.43 -6.27 -5.46
N LEU A 204 0.56 -6.26 -6.79
CA LEU A 204 -0.55 -6.59 -7.67
C LEU A 204 -1.04 -8.02 -7.44
N LEU A 205 -0.12 -8.99 -7.42
CA LEU A 205 -0.45 -10.39 -7.18
C LEU A 205 -1.01 -10.61 -5.78
N ALA A 206 -0.43 -9.98 -4.76
CA ALA A 206 -0.92 -10.07 -3.39
C ALA A 206 -2.31 -9.43 -3.23
N TYR A 207 -2.57 -8.30 -3.89
CA TYR A 207 -3.90 -7.68 -3.90
C TYR A 207 -4.93 -8.60 -4.56
N LEU A 208 -4.61 -9.18 -5.72
CA LEU A 208 -5.49 -10.14 -6.40
C LEU A 208 -5.73 -11.39 -5.55
N TYR A 209 -4.70 -11.89 -4.87
CA TYR A 209 -4.80 -13.01 -3.94
C TYR A 209 -5.81 -12.70 -2.82
N VAL A 210 -5.69 -11.56 -2.14
CA VAL A 210 -6.66 -11.15 -1.10
C VAL A 210 -8.08 -11.06 -1.67
N ARG A 211 -8.25 -10.45 -2.86
CA ARG A 211 -9.55 -10.30 -3.51
C ARG A 211 -10.23 -11.59 -3.96
N ILE A 212 -9.45 -12.63 -4.24
CA ILE A 212 -9.97 -13.94 -4.70
C ILE A 212 -10.28 -14.84 -3.51
N PHE A 213 -9.41 -14.85 -2.50
CA PHE A 213 -9.47 -15.84 -1.43
C PHE A 213 -10.14 -15.33 -0.15
N ASN A 214 -10.50 -14.04 -0.05
CA ASN A 214 -11.29 -13.42 1.04
C ASN A 214 -11.03 -14.05 2.43
N PHE A 215 -10.04 -13.53 3.14
CA PHE A 215 -9.85 -13.85 4.56
C PHE A 215 -10.88 -13.14 5.43
#